data_AF-A0A235FBJ3-F1
#
_entry.id   AF-A0A235FBJ3-F1
#
_cell.length_a   1.000
_cell.length_b   1.000
_cell.length_c   1.000
_cell.angle_alpha   90.00
_cell.angle_beta   90.00
_cell.angle_gamma   90.00
#
_symmetry.space_group_name_H-M   'P 1'
#
loop_
_entity.id
_entity.type
_entity.pdbx_description
1 polymer ?
#
loop_
_entity_poly.entity_id
_entity_poly.type
_entity_poly.pdbx_seq_one_letter_code
_entity_poly.pdbx_strand_id
1 'polypeptide(L)' 'MKVYIQPKGITLVGKSWQIKHMLKQYASRYHTVEEWISSSQPKSKPSLKVLP' A
#
# COMPACT_ATOMS: atom_id res chain seq x y z
N MET A 1 -6.30 -14.46 -3.51
CA MET A 1 -5.57 -13.27 -3.98
C MET A 1 -4.79 -12.75 -2.78
N LYS A 2 -3.49 -12.44 -2.93
CA LYS A 2 -2.63 -11.89 -1.87
C LYS A 2 -2.04 -10.56 -2.32
N VAL A 3 -1.98 -9.59 -1.41
CA VAL A 3 -1.38 -8.27 -1.64
C VAL A 3 -0.23 -8.12 -0.66
N TYR A 4 0.97 -7.85 -1.17
CA TYR A 4 2.14 -7.56 -0.36
C TYR A 4 2.56 -6.13 -0.63
N ILE A 5 2.53 -5.30 0.41
CA ILE A 5 2.90 -3.89 0.34
C ILE A 5 4.32 -3.77 0.89
N GLN A 6 5.22 -3.29 0.06
CA GLN A 6 6.62 -3.05 0.38
C GLN A 6 6.88 -1.54 0.39
N PRO A 7 7.96 -1.06 1.04
CA PRO A 7 8.25 0.37 1.10
C PRO A 7 8.39 1.07 -0.26
N LYS A 8 8.80 0.33 -1.30
CA LYS A 8 9.05 0.86 -2.65
C LYS A 8 8.14 0.28 -3.74
N GLY A 9 7.13 -0.51 -3.38
CA GLY A 9 6.28 -1.15 -4.37
C GLY A 9 5.23 -2.08 -3.80
N ILE A 10 4.40 -2.64 -4.67
CA ILE A 10 3.28 -3.50 -4.30
C ILE A 10 3.32 -4.75 -5.18
N THR A 11 3.21 -5.92 -4.56
CA THR A 11 3.13 -7.22 -5.25
C THR A 11 1.73 -7.81 -5.10
N LEU A 12 1.06 -8.05 -6.23
CA LEU A 12 -0.27 -8.66 -6.29
C LEU A 12 -0.14 -10.10 -6.81
N VAL A 13 -0.58 -11.08 -6.02
CA VAL A 13 -0.52 -12.51 -6.39
C VAL A 13 -1.93 -13.08 -6.52
N GLY A 14 -2.28 -13.57 -7.70
CA GLY A 14 -3.59 -14.17 -7.98
C GLY A 14 -3.84 -14.41 -9.47
N LYS A 15 -5.08 -14.76 -9.82
CA LYS A 15 -5.48 -14.90 -11.22
C LYS A 15 -5.42 -13.54 -11.92
N SER A 16 -5.05 -13.51 -13.20
CA SER A 16 -4.83 -12.26 -13.95
C SER A 16 -6.05 -11.33 -13.95
N TRP A 17 -7.27 -11.88 -14.00
CA TRP A 17 -8.49 -11.08 -13.94
C TRP A 17 -8.71 -10.43 -12.55
N GLN A 18 -8.33 -11.13 -11.47
CA GLN A 18 -8.44 -10.60 -10.10
C GLN A 18 -7.45 -9.45 -9.89
N ILE A 19 -6.24 -9.58 -10.43
CA ILE A 19 -5.23 -8.52 -10.41
C ILE A 19 -5.75 -7.28 -11.15
N LYS A 20 -6.28 -7.45 -12.37
CA LYS A 20 -6.87 -6.35 -13.14
C LYS A 20 -8.04 -5.68 -12.40
N HIS A 21 -8.90 -6.46 -11.76
CA HIS A 21 -10.01 -5.94 -10.98
C HIS A 21 -9.53 -5.13 -9.77
N MET A 22 -8.58 -5.66 -9.00
CA MET A 22 -8.01 -4.96 -7.84
C MET A 22 -7.32 -3.66 -8.24
N LEU A 23 -6.52 -3.66 -9.31
CA LEU A 23 -5.86 -2.44 -9.80
C LEU A 23 -6.88 -1.35 -10.15
N LYS A 24 -7.99 -1.69 -10.82
CA LYS A 24 -9.06 -0.73 -11.10
C LYS A 24 -9.70 -0.18 -9.83
N GLN A 25 -9.97 -1.03 -8.84
CA GLN A 25 -10.55 -0.61 -7.56
C GLN A 25 -9.63 0.31 -6.76
N TYR A 26 -8.31 0.09 -6.81
CA TYR A 26 -7.35 0.94 -6.10
C TYR A 26 -7.03 2.21 -6.86
N ALA A 27 -7.08 2.21 -8.19
CA ALA A 27 -6.93 3.41 -9.01
C ALA A 27 -8.04 4.45 -8.75
N SER A 28 -9.23 4.02 -8.31
CA SER A 28 -10.28 4.95 -7.89
C SER A 28 -10.11 5.47 -6.46
N ARG A 29 -9.21 4.88 -5.66
CA ARG A 29 -8.96 5.24 -4.26
C ARG A 29 -7.67 6.03 -4.08
N TYR A 30 -6.66 5.74 -4.89
CA TYR A 30 -5.33 6.33 -4.81
C TYR A 30 -4.89 6.80 -6.20
N HIS A 31 -4.36 8.01 -6.28
CA HIS A 31 -3.85 8.56 -7.52
C HIS A 31 -2.47 7.99 -7.87
N THR A 32 -1.67 7.68 -6.85
CA THR A 32 -0.32 7.16 -7.00
C THR A 32 -0.09 5.88 -6.20
N VAL A 33 0.92 5.11 -6.62
CA VAL A 33 1.35 3.92 -5.88
C VAL A 33 1.96 4.31 -4.53
N GLU A 34 2.64 5.45 -4.44
CA GLU A 34 3.20 5.96 -3.19
C GLU A 34 2.12 6.29 -2.16
N GLU A 35 1.01 6.91 -2.60
CA GLU A 35 -0.16 7.17 -1.76
C GLU A 35 -0.77 5.85 -1.25
N TRP A 36 -0.89 4.86 -2.13
CA TRP A 36 -1.38 3.55 -1.75
C TRP A 36 -0.47 2.89 -0.69
N ILE A 37 0.86 2.93 -0.88
CA ILE A 37 1.82 2.41 0.11
C ILE A 37 1.67 3.16 1.43
N SER A 38 1.64 4.49 1.40
CA SER A 38 1.58 5.36 2.58
C SER A 38 0.28 5.18 3.38
N SER A 39 -0.86 5.02 2.69
CA SER A 39 -2.15 4.76 3.31
C SER A 39 -2.23 3.42 4.04
N SER A 40 -1.39 2.46 3.63
CA SER A 40 -1.38 1.10 4.16
C SER A 40 -0.34 0.90 5.26
N GLN A 41 0.56 1.86 5.48
CA GLN A 41 1.47 1.83 6.62
C GLN A 41 0.69 2.18 7.89
N PRO A 42 0.80 1.38 8.96
CA PRO A 42 0.29 1.82 10.26
C PRO A 42 1.02 3.12 10.61
N LYS A 43 0.29 4.19 10.93
CA LYS A 43 0.89 5.43 11.45
C LYS A 43 1.66 5.06 12.71
N SER A 44 2.95 4.77 12.60
CA SER A 44 3.82 4.56 13.74
C SER A 44 3.77 5.86 14.53
N LYS A 45 3.19 5.80 15.73
CA LYS A 45 3.18 6.91 16.69
C LYS A 45 4.57 7.53 16.68
N PRO A 46 4.71 8.87 16.57
CA PRO A 46 6.02 9.49 16.60
C PRO A 46 6.69 9.05 17.89
N SER A 47 7.79 8.31 17.76
CA SER A 47 8.62 7.93 18.90
C SER A 47 9.15 9.26 19.45
N LEU A 48 8.61 9.66 20.60
CA LEU A 48 9.06 10.82 21.37
C LEU A 48 10.57 10.67 21.53
N LYS A 49 11.34 11.49 20.80
CA LYS A 49 12.76 11.68 21.08
C LYS A 49 12.82 12.33 22.45
N VAL A 50 13.13 11.54 23.47
CA VAL A 50 13.62 12.08 24.73
C VAL A 50 14.99 12.69 24.40
N LEU A 51 15.03 14.03 24.32
CA LEU A 51 16.28 14.79 24.26
C LEU A 51 17.04 14.60 25.59
N PRO A 52 18.38 14.66 25.56
CA PRO A 52 19.27 14.17 26.61
C PRO A 52 19.09 14.86 27.96
#